data_AF-A0A5C5YZJ1-F1
#
_entry.id   AF-A0A5C5YZJ1-F1
#
_cell.length_a   1.000
_cell.length_b   1.000
_cell.length_c   1.000
_cell.angle_alpha   90.00
_cell.angle_beta   90.00
_cell.angle_gamma   90.00
#
_symmetry.space_group_name_H-M   'P 1'
#
loop_
_entity.id
_entity.type
_entity.pdbx_description
1 polymer ?
#
loop_
_entity_poly.entity_id
_entity_poly.type
_entity_poly.pdbx_seq_one_letter_code
_entity_poly.pdbx_strand_id
1 'polypeptide(L)'
;MDSVQEQTTRLIRPLIPPDAEERVVRAVKQWNGTLRKHIRDSTGLRLNDHDSNQSIPIRVVEGFSSELANLINHYNDPVLWKLIVGQPKIGGLVAGADYLLNFWEEVQNWDKLPRKWQASERSLARSRDLGLVLQKLAIAEKVRKEIRNISEDILGAYFYGSESKIEIYWIAIAMTAAMADVRIEDLTIVVLIHELAHGYTHLGKDIDGGEWPTDGFRHSDAEVKEGLAQFYTHAITESLAMRTPGPRLAYKAFLEMQGGPYLSHLKWLKQHPDRTGEIIRFSMVSARSLGEVKHVEWLKQMRKSGSSLGKKKKQTKELF
;
A
#
# COMPACT_ATOMS: atom_id res chain seq x y z
N MET A 1 4.69 21.10 16.62
CA MET A 1 3.87 19.95 16.25
C MET A 1 2.45 20.26 16.68
N ASP A 2 1.47 20.07 15.81
CA ASP A 2 0.06 20.30 16.13
C ASP A 2 -0.35 19.44 17.34
N SER A 3 -1.17 20.02 18.23
CA SER A 3 -1.66 19.33 19.44
C SER A 3 -2.35 17.99 19.11
N VAL A 4 -2.97 17.89 17.94
CA VAL A 4 -3.60 16.67 17.42
C VAL A 4 -2.58 15.57 17.11
N GLN A 5 -1.46 15.90 16.45
CA GLN A 5 -0.42 14.91 16.11
C GLN A 5 0.19 14.30 17.36
N GLU A 6 0.46 15.11 18.39
CA GLU A 6 1.02 14.62 19.64
C GLU A 6 0.04 13.71 20.41
N GLN A 7 -1.25 14.10 20.47
CA GLN A 7 -2.30 13.29 21.09
C GLN A 7 -2.46 11.94 20.37
N THR A 8 -2.56 11.97 19.04
CA THR A 8 -2.65 10.78 18.19
C THR A 8 -1.46 9.84 18.37
N THR A 9 -0.24 10.38 18.38
CA THR A 9 0.98 9.60 18.61
C THR A 9 0.96 8.93 19.99
N ARG A 10 0.56 9.64 21.05
CA ARG A 10 0.43 9.07 22.40
C ARG A 10 -0.60 7.94 22.46
N LEU A 11 -1.66 8.03 21.65
CA LEU A 11 -2.73 7.04 21.59
C LEU A 11 -2.29 5.75 20.88
N ILE A 12 -1.59 5.87 19.75
CA ILE A 12 -1.27 4.74 18.86
C ILE A 12 0.09 4.10 19.17
N ARG A 13 1.11 4.87 19.54
CA ARG A 13 2.47 4.35 19.79
C ARG A 13 2.51 3.16 20.76
N PRO A 14 1.73 3.12 21.86
CA PRO A 14 1.71 1.95 22.76
C PRO A 14 1.07 0.69 22.16
N LEU A 15 0.38 0.81 21.02
CA LEU A 15 -0.38 -0.27 20.38
C LEU A 15 0.43 -1.03 19.32
N ILE A 16 1.57 -0.46 18.91
CA ILE A 16 2.46 -1.01 17.89
C ILE A 16 3.74 -1.59 18.53
N PRO A 17 4.46 -2.49 17.84
CA PRO A 17 5.71 -3.03 18.37
C PRO A 17 6.72 -1.93 18.72
N PRO A 18 7.47 -2.05 19.84
CA PRO A 18 8.44 -1.02 20.26
C PRO A 18 9.62 -0.89 19.29
N ASP A 19 9.89 -1.91 18.48
CA ASP A 19 10.93 -1.93 17.45
C ASP A 19 10.42 -1.51 16.06
N ALA A 20 9.17 -1.03 15.95
CA ALA A 20 8.54 -0.70 14.68
C ALA A 20 9.33 0.32 13.86
N GLU A 21 9.83 1.40 14.48
CA GLU A 21 10.64 2.42 13.81
C GLU A 21 11.92 1.80 13.22
N GLU A 22 12.66 1.01 14.00
CA GLU A 22 13.88 0.34 13.55
C GLU A 22 13.60 -0.57 12.35
N ARG A 23 12.50 -1.33 12.39
CA ARG A 23 12.07 -2.21 11.30
C ARG A 23 11.79 -1.43 10.02
N VAL A 24 11.08 -0.30 10.11
CA VAL A 24 10.81 0.58 8.96
C VAL A 24 12.11 1.17 8.40
N VAL A 25 12.95 1.76 9.26
CA VAL A 25 14.24 2.35 8.88
C VAL A 25 15.15 1.32 8.18
N ARG A 26 15.25 0.12 8.75
CA ARG A 26 16.04 -0.98 8.18
C ARG A 26 15.48 -1.41 6.83
N ALA A 27 14.16 -1.57 6.71
CA ALA A 27 13.52 -1.93 5.45
C ALA A 27 13.78 -0.89 4.35
N VAL A 28 13.60 0.41 4.66
CA VAL A 28 13.92 1.50 3.73
C VAL A 28 15.39 1.44 3.31
N LYS A 29 16.33 1.35 4.26
CA LYS A 29 17.77 1.31 3.96
C LYS A 29 18.15 0.12 3.08
N GLN A 30 17.62 -1.06 3.39
CA GLN A 30 17.96 -2.31 2.68
C GLN A 30 17.38 -2.33 1.26
N TRP A 31 16.16 -1.82 1.07
CA TRP A 31 15.44 -1.99 -0.19
C TRP A 31 15.55 -0.79 -1.13
N ASN A 32 15.85 0.42 -0.65
CA ASN A 32 15.87 1.65 -1.46
C ASN A 32 16.64 1.51 -2.78
N GLY A 33 17.89 1.01 -2.74
CA GLY A 33 18.70 0.85 -3.96
C GLY A 33 18.09 -0.15 -4.95
N THR A 34 17.61 -1.29 -4.45
CA THR A 34 16.96 -2.34 -5.25
C THR A 34 15.67 -1.84 -5.88
N LEU A 35 14.82 -1.15 -5.11
CA LEU A 35 13.52 -0.66 -5.59
C LEU A 35 13.67 0.46 -6.62
N ARG A 36 14.63 1.38 -6.44
CA ARG A 36 14.96 2.38 -7.46
C ARG A 36 15.36 1.77 -8.79
N LYS A 37 16.13 0.67 -8.75
CA LYS A 37 16.47 -0.09 -9.95
C LYS A 37 15.21 -0.68 -10.59
N HIS A 38 14.36 -1.37 -9.82
CA HIS A 38 13.11 -1.93 -10.35
C HIS A 38 12.18 -0.87 -10.97
N ILE A 39 12.07 0.31 -10.34
CA ILE A 39 11.25 1.41 -10.86
C ILE A 39 11.85 1.95 -12.15
N ARG A 40 13.15 2.21 -12.20
CA ARG A 40 13.84 2.63 -13.44
C ARG A 40 13.65 1.62 -14.56
N ASP A 41 13.80 0.33 -14.27
CA ASP A 41 13.70 -0.73 -15.27
C ASP A 41 12.25 -0.89 -15.77
N SER A 42 11.26 -0.68 -14.90
CA SER A 42 9.83 -0.79 -15.23
C SER A 42 9.27 0.46 -15.94
N THR A 43 9.71 1.64 -15.54
CA THR A 43 9.25 2.94 -16.09
C THR A 43 10.05 3.36 -17.31
N GLY A 44 11.32 2.96 -17.41
CA GLY A 44 12.28 3.49 -18.37
C GLY A 44 12.79 4.90 -18.02
N LEU A 45 12.46 5.44 -16.84
CA LEU A 45 12.79 6.81 -16.44
C LEU A 45 14.03 6.88 -15.54
N ARG A 46 14.84 7.92 -15.69
CA ARG A 46 16.10 8.12 -14.94
C ARG A 46 16.10 9.47 -14.22
N LEU A 47 16.45 9.48 -12.94
CA LEU A 47 16.60 10.73 -12.18
C LEU A 47 17.97 11.41 -12.43
N ASN A 48 18.94 10.67 -12.97
CA ASN A 48 20.28 11.19 -13.28
C ASN A 48 20.53 11.16 -14.78
N ASP A 49 21.07 12.26 -15.30
CA ASP A 49 21.69 12.36 -16.63
C ASP A 49 23.08 12.98 -16.49
N HIS A 50 23.88 12.96 -17.57
CA HIS A 50 25.27 13.44 -17.57
C HIS A 50 25.47 14.87 -17.03
N ASP A 51 24.42 15.71 -17.04
CA ASP A 51 24.44 17.12 -16.61
C ASP A 51 23.70 17.42 -15.29
N SER A 52 22.97 16.47 -14.67
CA SER A 52 22.22 16.74 -13.44
C SER A 52 22.08 15.50 -12.54
N ASN A 53 22.45 15.65 -11.27
CA ASN A 53 22.35 14.60 -10.25
C ASN A 53 21.10 14.85 -9.38
N GLN A 54 19.90 14.66 -9.93
CA GLN A 54 18.68 14.76 -9.13
C GLN A 54 18.51 13.48 -8.32
N SER A 55 18.55 13.58 -7.00
CA SER A 55 18.19 12.50 -6.10
C SER A 55 16.97 12.90 -5.29
N ILE A 56 16.00 12.00 -5.17
CA ILE A 56 14.83 12.20 -4.28
C ILE A 56 15.21 11.66 -2.90
N PRO A 57 15.60 12.48 -1.90
CA PRO A 57 15.88 12.01 -0.56
C PRO A 57 14.65 11.33 0.06
N ILE A 58 14.89 10.29 0.86
CA ILE A 58 13.86 9.60 1.63
C ILE A 58 14.15 9.80 3.11
N ARG A 59 13.13 10.20 3.88
CA ARG A 59 13.20 10.33 5.33
C ARG A 59 12.14 9.45 5.97
N VAL A 60 12.53 8.71 6.99
CA VAL A 60 11.56 8.04 7.88
C VAL A 60 11.27 9.04 8.99
N VAL A 61 9.99 9.36 9.18
CA VAL A 61 9.56 10.39 10.13
C VAL A 61 8.45 9.85 11.02
N GLU A 62 8.42 10.37 12.24
CA GLU A 62 7.31 10.13 13.16
C GLU A 62 6.08 10.93 12.73
N GLY A 63 4.90 10.30 12.81
CA GLY A 63 3.63 10.98 12.64
C GLY A 63 2.67 10.28 11.70
N PHE A 64 1.69 11.06 11.25
CA PHE A 64 0.58 10.68 10.40
C PHE A 64 0.32 11.80 9.40
N SER A 65 -0.39 11.52 8.30
CA SER A 65 -1.07 12.59 7.56
C SER A 65 -2.07 13.31 8.47
N SER A 66 -2.37 14.58 8.17
CA SER A 66 -3.29 15.39 8.97
C SER A 66 -4.68 14.76 9.05
N GLU A 67 -5.20 14.25 7.93
CA GLU A 67 -6.50 13.58 7.87
C GLU A 67 -6.54 12.30 8.72
N LEU A 68 -5.49 11.48 8.69
CA LEU A 68 -5.42 10.29 9.52
C LEU A 68 -5.30 10.66 11.01
N ALA A 69 -4.52 11.68 11.35
CA ALA A 69 -4.42 12.17 12.72
C ALA A 69 -5.76 12.68 13.26
N ASN A 70 -6.51 13.43 12.43
CA ASN A 70 -7.84 13.92 12.76
C ASN A 70 -8.83 12.77 12.97
N LEU A 71 -8.80 11.74 12.12
CA LEU A 71 -9.64 10.55 12.26
C LEU A 71 -9.35 9.80 13.57
N ILE A 72 -8.07 9.61 13.91
CA ILE A 72 -7.68 8.94 15.15
C ILE A 72 -8.14 9.73 16.38
N ASN A 73 -7.92 11.04 16.34
CA ASN A 73 -8.33 11.95 17.41
C ASN A 73 -9.86 12.12 17.51
N HIS A 74 -10.62 11.89 16.43
CA HIS A 74 -12.08 11.92 16.49
C HIS A 74 -12.65 10.84 17.42
N TYR A 75 -12.08 9.63 17.38
CA TYR A 75 -12.52 8.54 18.25
C TYR A 75 -11.95 8.64 19.67
N ASN A 76 -10.71 9.13 19.82
CA ASN A 76 -10.01 9.38 21.10
C ASN A 76 -10.25 8.34 22.22
N ASP A 77 -10.31 7.05 21.87
CA ASP A 77 -10.54 5.96 22.83
C ASP A 77 -9.42 4.91 22.71
N PRO A 78 -8.54 4.80 23.72
CA PRO A 78 -7.44 3.85 23.71
C PRO A 78 -7.87 2.38 23.66
N VAL A 79 -9.00 2.03 24.26
CA VAL A 79 -9.52 0.65 24.25
C VAL A 79 -10.07 0.34 22.88
N LEU A 80 -10.82 1.25 22.29
CA LEU A 80 -11.33 1.11 20.93
C LEU A 80 -10.18 0.91 19.93
N TRP A 81 -9.13 1.74 19.98
CA TRP A 81 -7.98 1.58 19.07
C TRP A 81 -7.22 0.27 19.29
N LYS A 82 -7.14 -0.24 20.53
CA LYS A 82 -6.62 -1.60 20.80
C LYS A 82 -7.46 -2.66 20.09
N LEU A 83 -8.78 -2.53 20.12
CA LEU A 83 -9.68 -3.48 19.45
C LEU A 83 -9.61 -3.37 17.93
N ILE A 84 -9.49 -2.16 17.37
CA ILE A 84 -9.34 -1.92 15.92
C ILE A 84 -8.03 -2.53 15.42
N VAL A 85 -6.90 -2.16 16.02
CA VAL A 85 -5.55 -2.64 15.63
C VAL A 85 -5.41 -4.13 15.90
N GLY A 86 -6.03 -4.65 16.97
CA GLY A 86 -6.03 -6.06 17.33
C GLY A 86 -7.07 -6.92 16.61
N GLN A 87 -7.88 -6.36 15.70
CA GLN A 87 -9.02 -7.06 15.09
C GLN A 87 -8.63 -8.39 14.44
N PRO A 88 -7.52 -8.52 13.68
CA PRO A 88 -7.11 -9.80 13.10
C PRO A 88 -6.81 -10.86 14.17
N LYS A 89 -6.18 -10.47 15.29
CA LYS A 89 -5.86 -11.38 16.41
C LYS A 89 -7.13 -11.88 17.10
N ILE A 90 -8.11 -11.00 17.29
CA ILE A 90 -9.41 -11.39 17.85
C ILE A 90 -10.14 -12.33 16.88
N GLY A 91 -10.04 -12.08 15.57
CA GLY A 91 -10.56 -13.00 14.55
C GLY A 91 -9.90 -14.38 14.58
N GLY A 92 -8.57 -14.42 14.71
CA GLY A 92 -7.84 -15.68 14.89
C GLY A 92 -8.24 -16.45 16.14
N LEU A 93 -8.51 -15.75 17.25
CA LEU A 93 -9.05 -16.37 18.48
C LEU A 93 -10.41 -17.05 18.21
N VAL A 94 -11.34 -16.33 17.56
CA VAL A 94 -12.67 -16.86 17.22
C VAL A 94 -12.55 -18.08 16.30
N ALA A 95 -11.81 -17.94 15.20
CA ALA A 95 -11.63 -19.02 14.22
C ALA A 95 -10.95 -20.26 14.82
N GLY A 96 -9.94 -20.07 15.66
CA GLY A 96 -9.26 -21.16 16.36
C GLY A 96 -10.17 -21.86 17.37
N ALA A 97 -11.00 -21.10 18.09
CA ALA A 97 -11.99 -21.67 19.01
C ALA A 97 -13.08 -22.46 18.26
N ASP A 98 -13.59 -21.93 17.15
CA ASP A 98 -14.55 -22.63 16.29
C ASP A 98 -13.97 -23.93 15.72
N TYR A 99 -12.72 -23.89 15.24
CA TYR A 99 -12.03 -25.08 14.75
C TYR A 99 -11.99 -26.17 15.82
N LEU A 100 -11.55 -25.85 17.05
CA LEU A 100 -11.48 -26.80 18.15
C LEU A 100 -12.85 -27.32 18.60
N LEU A 101 -13.88 -26.46 18.62
CA LEU A 101 -15.24 -26.85 18.99
C LEU A 101 -15.83 -27.88 18.01
N ASN A 102 -15.48 -27.82 16.72
CA ASN A 102 -15.99 -28.72 15.69
C ASN A 102 -15.62 -30.20 15.89
N PHE A 103 -14.53 -30.48 16.61
CA PHE A 103 -14.10 -31.85 16.93
C PHE A 103 -13.79 -32.00 18.43
N TRP A 104 -14.42 -31.18 19.28
CA TRP A 104 -14.15 -31.19 20.71
C TRP A 104 -14.45 -32.55 21.35
N GLU A 105 -15.45 -33.28 20.83
CA GLU A 105 -15.76 -34.64 21.31
C GLU A 105 -14.58 -35.60 21.16
N GLU A 106 -13.81 -35.48 20.07
CA GLU A 106 -12.59 -36.26 19.88
C GLU A 106 -11.48 -35.77 20.81
N VAL A 107 -11.32 -34.45 20.95
CA VAL A 107 -10.32 -33.81 21.82
C VAL A 107 -10.51 -34.19 23.29
N GLN A 108 -11.74 -34.18 23.80
CA GLN A 108 -12.02 -34.51 25.20
C GLN A 108 -11.76 -35.98 25.52
N ASN A 109 -11.95 -36.86 24.53
CA ASN A 109 -11.71 -38.30 24.64
C ASN A 109 -10.25 -38.69 24.35
N TRP A 110 -9.43 -37.73 23.91
CA TRP A 110 -8.02 -37.97 23.63
C TRP A 110 -7.25 -38.26 24.92
N ASP A 111 -6.62 -39.43 24.98
CA ASP A 111 -5.89 -39.94 26.15
C ASP A 111 -4.72 -39.04 26.61
N LYS A 112 -4.21 -38.20 25.71
CA LYS A 112 -3.14 -37.23 26.01
C LYS A 112 -3.64 -35.93 26.60
N LEU A 113 -4.94 -35.61 26.51
CA LEU A 113 -5.47 -34.39 27.11
C LEU A 113 -5.53 -34.54 28.64
N PRO A 114 -4.90 -33.65 29.42
CA PRO A 114 -4.98 -33.72 30.88
C PRO A 114 -6.42 -33.65 31.36
N ARG A 115 -6.82 -34.55 32.28
CA ARG A 115 -8.21 -34.68 32.78
C ARG A 115 -8.86 -33.36 33.19
N LYS A 116 -8.09 -32.45 33.80
CA LYS A 116 -8.57 -31.11 34.22
C LYS A 116 -9.12 -30.25 33.07
N TRP A 117 -8.72 -30.53 31.83
CA TRP A 117 -9.14 -29.79 30.65
C TRP A 117 -10.24 -30.49 29.83
N GLN A 118 -10.60 -31.74 30.14
CA GLN A 118 -11.60 -32.50 29.36
C GLN A 118 -12.98 -31.83 29.36
N ALA A 119 -13.34 -31.10 30.44
CA ALA A 119 -14.60 -30.36 30.55
C ALA A 119 -14.49 -28.87 30.12
N SER A 120 -13.51 -28.51 29.27
CA SER A 120 -13.26 -27.10 28.90
C SER A 120 -14.13 -26.56 27.78
N GLU A 121 -15.02 -27.36 27.19
CA GLU A 121 -15.87 -26.96 26.06
C GLU A 121 -16.60 -25.63 26.30
N ARG A 122 -17.24 -25.49 27.47
CA ARG A 122 -17.97 -24.26 27.84
C ARG A 122 -17.05 -23.05 27.96
N SER A 123 -15.84 -23.22 28.47
CA SER A 123 -14.85 -22.14 28.58
C SER A 123 -14.33 -21.71 27.21
N LEU A 124 -14.15 -22.67 26.30
CA LEU A 124 -13.75 -22.43 24.92
C LEU A 124 -14.86 -21.68 24.16
N ALA A 125 -16.11 -22.15 24.25
CA ALA A 125 -17.27 -21.48 23.67
C ALA A 125 -17.45 -20.05 24.21
N ARG A 126 -17.29 -19.84 25.52
CA ARG A 126 -17.36 -18.50 26.13
C ARG A 126 -16.27 -17.57 25.62
N SER A 127 -15.06 -18.09 25.37
CA SER A 127 -13.95 -17.30 24.81
C SER A 127 -14.23 -16.89 23.37
N ARG A 128 -14.79 -17.80 22.55
CA ARG A 128 -15.30 -17.50 21.21
C ARG A 128 -16.36 -16.40 21.25
N ASP A 129 -17.36 -16.54 22.11
CA ASP A 129 -18.48 -15.58 22.20
C ASP A 129 -18.01 -14.20 22.62
N LEU A 130 -17.08 -14.12 23.58
CA LEU A 130 -16.44 -12.86 23.94
C LEU A 130 -15.69 -12.25 22.75
N GLY A 131 -14.92 -13.06 22.01
CA GLY A 131 -14.24 -12.63 20.80
C GLY A 131 -15.20 -12.02 19.77
N LEU A 132 -16.34 -12.68 19.50
CA LEU A 132 -17.38 -12.19 18.59
C LEU A 132 -17.97 -10.85 19.05
N VAL A 133 -18.21 -10.68 20.36
CA VAL A 133 -18.68 -9.41 20.93
C VAL A 133 -17.63 -8.31 20.73
N LEU A 134 -16.36 -8.59 21.05
CA LEU A 134 -15.28 -7.62 20.91
C LEU A 134 -15.07 -7.19 19.44
N GLN A 135 -15.19 -8.12 18.48
CA GLN A 135 -15.12 -7.78 17.06
C GLN A 135 -16.24 -6.82 16.62
N LYS A 136 -17.46 -7.01 17.15
CA LYS A 136 -18.59 -6.10 16.88
C LYS A 136 -18.36 -4.72 17.50
N LEU A 137 -17.83 -4.67 18.72
CA LEU A 137 -17.54 -3.43 19.44
C LEU A 137 -16.38 -2.63 18.84
N ALA A 138 -15.42 -3.29 18.21
CA ALA A 138 -14.27 -2.62 17.61
C ALA A 138 -14.64 -1.59 16.54
N ILE A 139 -15.88 -1.61 16.01
CA ILE A 139 -16.34 -0.79 14.87
C ILE A 139 -15.31 -0.72 13.72
N ALA A 140 -14.47 -1.74 13.59
CA ALA A 140 -13.27 -1.70 12.77
C ALA A 140 -13.63 -1.53 11.29
N GLU A 141 -14.77 -2.08 10.86
CA GLU A 141 -15.28 -1.91 9.51
C GLU A 141 -15.70 -0.46 9.22
N LYS A 142 -16.25 0.26 10.21
CA LYS A 142 -16.59 1.68 10.07
C LYS A 142 -15.31 2.51 9.92
N VAL A 143 -14.34 2.29 10.81
CA VAL A 143 -13.05 3.01 10.77
C VAL A 143 -12.28 2.69 9.49
N ARG A 144 -12.26 1.43 9.03
CA ARG A 144 -11.66 1.05 7.75
C ARG A 144 -12.31 1.77 6.56
N LYS A 145 -13.64 1.93 6.57
CA LYS A 145 -14.34 2.72 5.55
C LYS A 145 -13.99 4.21 5.60
N GLU A 146 -13.81 4.78 6.79
CA GLU A 146 -13.38 6.16 6.94
C GLU A 146 -11.93 6.36 6.46
N ILE A 147 -11.01 5.45 6.81
CA ILE A 147 -9.64 5.42 6.27
C ILE A 147 -9.67 5.34 4.74
N ARG A 148 -10.52 4.47 4.18
CA ARG A 148 -10.68 4.30 2.73
C ARG A 148 -11.07 5.59 2.01
N ASN A 149 -11.78 6.48 2.69
CA ASN A 149 -12.27 7.74 2.14
C ASN A 149 -11.25 8.89 2.27
N ILE A 150 -10.12 8.68 2.96
CA ILE A 150 -9.05 9.66 2.99
C ILE A 150 -8.41 9.71 1.59
N SER A 151 -8.44 10.89 0.98
CA SER A 151 -7.90 11.12 -0.37
C SER A 151 -6.40 11.44 -0.39
N GLU A 152 -5.78 11.60 0.79
CA GLU A 152 -4.36 11.88 0.96
C GLU A 152 -3.54 10.60 1.20
N ASP A 153 -2.27 10.60 0.85
CA ASP A 153 -1.36 9.50 1.19
C ASP A 153 -1.12 9.44 2.70
N ILE A 154 -1.59 8.34 3.32
CA ILE A 154 -1.60 8.20 4.78
C ILE A 154 -0.37 7.50 5.37
N LEU A 155 0.40 6.77 4.55
CA LEU A 155 1.53 5.93 5.01
C LEU A 155 2.91 6.50 4.64
N GLY A 156 2.93 7.39 3.67
CA GLY A 156 4.09 8.12 3.19
C GLY A 156 3.58 9.25 2.29
N ALA A 157 4.48 10.13 1.85
CA ALA A 157 4.11 11.14 0.88
C ALA A 157 5.33 11.57 0.07
N TYR A 158 5.11 11.75 -1.23
CA TYR A 158 6.02 12.43 -2.13
C TYR A 158 5.73 13.93 -2.18
N PHE A 159 6.65 14.72 -1.66
CA PHE A 159 6.61 16.17 -1.72
C PHE A 159 7.41 16.67 -2.92
N TYR A 160 6.89 17.71 -3.58
CA TYR A 160 7.51 18.36 -4.73
C TYR A 160 7.33 19.88 -4.67
N GLY A 161 8.28 20.63 -5.24
CA GLY A 161 8.34 22.09 -5.15
C GLY A 161 9.79 22.58 -5.19
N SER A 162 10.18 23.43 -4.23
CA SER A 162 11.56 23.91 -4.10
C SER A 162 12.56 22.77 -3.86
N GLU A 163 12.16 21.73 -3.14
CA GLU A 163 12.91 20.49 -2.97
C GLU A 163 11.95 19.30 -3.02
N SER A 164 12.24 18.33 -3.89
CA SER A 164 11.47 17.09 -3.96
C SER A 164 12.01 16.06 -2.98
N LYS A 165 11.14 15.44 -2.17
CA LYS A 165 11.52 14.48 -1.13
C LYS A 165 10.40 13.47 -0.89
N ILE A 166 10.74 12.34 -0.28
CA ILE A 166 9.78 11.35 0.21
C ILE A 166 9.86 11.31 1.74
N GLU A 167 8.71 11.34 2.39
CA GLU A 167 8.58 11.03 3.82
C GLU A 167 7.81 9.74 4.01
N ILE A 168 8.27 8.89 4.94
CA ILE A 168 7.70 7.59 5.26
C ILE A 168 7.26 7.63 6.72
N TYR A 169 5.96 7.47 6.97
CA TYR A 169 5.33 7.65 8.29
C TYR A 169 5.32 6.33 9.07
N TRP A 170 6.32 6.10 9.92
CA TRP A 170 6.53 4.77 10.50
C TRP A 170 5.43 4.31 11.47
N ILE A 171 4.80 5.24 12.22
CA ILE A 171 3.68 4.91 13.12
C ILE A 171 2.45 4.49 12.30
N ALA A 172 2.11 5.27 11.26
CA ALA A 172 0.99 4.97 10.37
C ALA A 172 1.17 3.61 9.68
N ILE A 173 2.39 3.31 9.21
CA ILE A 173 2.74 2.00 8.63
C ILE A 173 2.56 0.89 9.66
N ALA A 174 3.12 1.02 10.86
CA ALA A 174 3.05 -0.04 11.87
C ALA A 174 1.61 -0.33 12.31
N MET A 175 0.80 0.71 12.49
CA MET A 175 -0.62 0.60 12.81
C MET A 175 -1.38 -0.10 11.68
N THR A 176 -1.17 0.34 10.44
CA THR A 176 -1.86 -0.21 9.26
C THR A 176 -1.45 -1.66 9.00
N ALA A 177 -0.17 -1.99 9.17
CA ALA A 177 0.33 -3.34 9.06
C ALA A 177 -0.35 -4.28 10.07
N ALA A 178 -0.52 -3.84 11.32
CA ALA A 178 -1.25 -4.60 12.33
C ALA A 178 -2.74 -4.77 11.99
N MET A 179 -3.40 -3.71 11.49
CA MET A 179 -4.80 -3.76 11.07
C MET A 179 -5.06 -4.68 9.88
N ALA A 180 -4.08 -4.78 8.96
CA ALA A 180 -4.13 -5.60 7.75
C ALA A 180 -3.53 -7.01 7.95
N ASP A 181 -3.01 -7.31 9.14
CA ASP A 181 -2.32 -8.56 9.49
C ASP A 181 -1.13 -8.91 8.58
N VAL A 182 -0.28 -7.92 8.32
CA VAL A 182 0.90 -8.05 7.48
C VAL A 182 2.17 -7.61 8.21
N ARG A 183 3.33 -8.00 7.68
CA ARG A 183 4.61 -7.58 8.25
C ARG A 183 4.86 -6.10 7.98
N ILE A 184 5.37 -5.39 9.00
CA ILE A 184 5.76 -3.97 8.91
C ILE A 184 6.73 -3.74 7.76
N GLU A 185 7.74 -4.61 7.60
CA GLU A 185 8.74 -4.47 6.53
C GLU A 185 8.11 -4.63 5.14
N ASP A 186 7.19 -5.57 4.97
CA ASP A 186 6.54 -5.83 3.69
C ASP A 186 5.65 -4.65 3.28
N LEU A 187 4.88 -4.08 4.22
CA LEU A 187 4.10 -2.87 3.95
C LEU A 187 5.01 -1.66 3.69
N THR A 188 6.13 -1.54 4.41
CA THR A 188 7.12 -0.47 4.18
C THR A 188 7.67 -0.52 2.75
N ILE A 189 7.96 -1.72 2.24
CA ILE A 189 8.41 -1.92 0.85
C ILE A 189 7.33 -1.43 -0.13
N VAL A 190 6.06 -1.78 0.10
CA VAL A 190 4.93 -1.35 -0.74
C VAL A 190 4.83 0.17 -0.79
N VAL A 191 4.84 0.84 0.37
CA VAL A 191 4.77 2.31 0.47
C VAL A 191 5.97 2.94 -0.23
N LEU A 192 7.18 2.42 0.00
CA LEU A 192 8.38 2.94 -0.62
C LEU A 192 8.35 2.82 -2.16
N ILE A 193 7.80 1.73 -2.71
CA ILE A 193 7.62 1.61 -4.16
C ILE A 193 6.64 2.66 -4.67
N HIS A 194 5.51 2.85 -3.99
CA HIS A 194 4.46 3.80 -4.36
C HIS A 194 5.01 5.24 -4.40
N GLU A 195 5.66 5.69 -3.33
CA GLU A 195 6.21 7.04 -3.27
C GLU A 195 7.35 7.28 -4.27
N LEU A 196 8.19 6.26 -4.49
CA LEU A 196 9.20 6.35 -5.53
C LEU A 196 8.56 6.37 -6.93
N ALA A 197 7.46 5.66 -7.17
CA ALA A 197 6.76 5.70 -8.45
C ALA A 197 6.20 7.10 -8.72
N HIS A 198 5.63 7.78 -7.73
CA HIS A 198 5.29 9.20 -7.81
C HIS A 198 6.51 10.07 -8.18
N GLY A 199 7.61 9.89 -7.47
CA GLY A 199 8.85 10.62 -7.72
C GLY A 199 9.41 10.44 -9.13
N TYR A 200 9.47 9.19 -9.62
CA TYR A 200 10.01 8.87 -10.95
C TYR A 200 9.07 9.31 -12.07
N THR A 201 7.76 9.15 -11.92
CA THR A 201 6.80 9.59 -12.96
C THR A 201 6.77 11.11 -13.11
N HIS A 202 6.98 11.85 -12.01
CA HIS A 202 7.17 13.29 -12.04
C HIS A 202 8.54 13.65 -12.65
N LEU A 203 9.63 13.42 -11.91
CA LEU A 203 10.96 13.98 -12.20
C LEU A 203 11.86 13.11 -13.10
N GLY A 204 11.54 11.83 -13.29
CA GLY A 204 12.42 10.92 -14.01
C GLY A 204 12.48 11.25 -15.49
N LYS A 205 13.65 11.57 -16.03
CA LYS A 205 13.81 11.87 -17.46
C LYS A 205 13.62 10.61 -18.31
N ASP A 206 12.92 10.75 -19.43
CA ASP A 206 12.90 9.71 -20.47
C ASP A 206 14.18 9.77 -21.33
N ILE A 207 14.25 8.96 -22.38
CA ILE A 207 15.44 8.88 -23.26
C ILE A 207 15.70 10.19 -24.03
N ASP A 208 14.68 11.01 -24.20
CA ASP A 208 14.76 12.30 -24.89
C ASP A 208 15.03 13.45 -23.90
N GLY A 209 15.28 13.13 -22.62
CA GLY A 209 15.51 14.09 -21.55
C GLY A 209 14.25 14.73 -20.99
N GLY A 210 13.06 14.27 -21.42
CA GLY A 210 11.77 14.84 -21.05
C GLY A 210 11.34 14.49 -19.62
N GLU A 211 10.91 15.50 -18.87
CA GLU A 211 10.29 15.36 -17.56
C GLU A 211 8.82 15.85 -17.56
N TRP A 212 8.05 15.48 -16.54
CA TRP A 212 6.68 16.00 -16.39
C TRP A 212 6.76 17.39 -15.75
N PRO A 213 6.31 18.47 -16.40
CA PRO A 213 6.33 19.80 -15.79
C PRO A 213 5.58 19.80 -14.46
N THR A 214 6.17 20.38 -13.41
CA THR A 214 5.62 20.33 -12.05
C THR A 214 4.19 20.85 -11.94
N ASP A 215 3.85 21.94 -12.62
CA ASP A 215 2.49 22.44 -12.63
C ASP A 215 1.53 21.51 -13.39
N GLY A 216 2.00 20.88 -14.47
CA GLY A 216 1.23 19.86 -15.18
C GLY A 216 0.94 18.63 -14.32
N PHE A 217 1.95 18.15 -13.60
CA PHE A 217 1.80 17.05 -12.66
C PHE A 217 0.84 17.42 -11.52
N ARG A 218 0.99 18.62 -10.94
CA ARG A 218 0.13 19.11 -9.86
C ARG A 218 -1.35 19.10 -10.26
N HIS A 219 -1.69 19.65 -11.42
CA HIS A 219 -3.08 19.80 -11.88
C HIS A 219 -3.66 18.57 -12.59
N SER A 220 -2.85 17.55 -12.86
CA SER A 220 -3.34 16.27 -13.40
C SER A 220 -4.27 15.56 -12.42
N ASP A 221 -5.25 14.84 -12.96
CA ASP A 221 -6.25 14.13 -12.18
C ASP A 221 -5.61 13.05 -11.29
N ALA A 222 -6.14 12.87 -10.08
CA ALA A 222 -5.62 11.92 -9.10
C ALA A 222 -5.65 10.47 -9.64
N GLU A 223 -6.66 10.11 -10.43
CA GLU A 223 -6.78 8.79 -11.06
C GLU A 223 -5.60 8.47 -11.99
N VAL A 224 -4.95 9.49 -12.55
CA VAL A 224 -3.75 9.33 -13.38
C VAL A 224 -2.52 9.14 -12.50
N LYS A 225 -2.29 10.06 -11.55
CA LYS A 225 -1.12 10.02 -10.65
C LYS A 225 -1.11 8.78 -9.75
N GLU A 226 -2.17 8.60 -8.97
CA GLU A 226 -2.30 7.45 -8.08
C GLU A 226 -2.42 6.15 -8.86
N GLY A 227 -3.11 6.17 -10.01
CA GLY A 227 -3.19 5.01 -10.87
C GLY A 227 -1.81 4.58 -11.39
N LEU A 228 -0.94 5.51 -11.79
CA LEU A 228 0.43 5.21 -12.22
C LEU A 228 1.27 4.68 -11.07
N ALA A 229 1.25 5.34 -9.91
CA ALA A 229 1.98 4.91 -8.73
C ALA A 229 1.57 3.49 -8.32
N GLN A 230 0.26 3.23 -8.25
CA GLN A 230 -0.30 1.92 -7.91
C GLN A 230 -0.01 0.85 -8.96
N PHE A 231 -0.04 1.20 -10.25
CA PHE A 231 0.32 0.28 -11.32
C PHE A 231 1.77 -0.21 -11.17
N TYR A 232 2.72 0.71 -10.93
CA TYR A 232 4.12 0.34 -10.75
C TYR A 232 4.36 -0.38 -9.43
N THR A 233 3.64 -0.03 -8.35
CA THR A 233 3.61 -0.80 -7.10
C THR A 233 3.18 -2.24 -7.33
N HIS A 234 2.08 -2.45 -8.06
CA HIS A 234 1.62 -3.78 -8.44
C HIS A 234 2.67 -4.53 -9.27
N ALA A 235 3.16 -3.94 -10.36
CA ALA A 235 4.10 -4.60 -11.26
C ALA A 235 5.40 -5.02 -10.55
N ILE A 236 5.93 -4.16 -9.68
CA ILE A 236 7.17 -4.44 -8.96
C ILE A 236 6.94 -5.48 -7.87
N THR A 237 5.86 -5.38 -7.08
CA THR A 237 5.56 -6.39 -6.05
C THR A 237 5.30 -7.78 -6.66
N GLU A 238 4.66 -7.87 -7.83
CA GLU A 238 4.54 -9.13 -8.59
C GLU A 238 5.91 -9.64 -9.03
N SER A 239 6.80 -8.76 -9.53
CA SER A 239 8.16 -9.17 -9.95
C SER A 239 9.02 -9.71 -8.79
N LEU A 240 8.81 -9.18 -7.57
CA LEU A 240 9.53 -9.61 -6.37
C LEU A 240 8.97 -10.92 -5.79
N ALA A 241 7.73 -11.29 -6.12
CA ALA A 241 6.97 -12.32 -5.42
C ALA A 241 7.58 -13.71 -5.45
N MET A 242 8.35 -14.06 -6.50
CA MET A 242 9.02 -15.36 -6.58
C MET A 242 10.08 -15.56 -5.48
N ARG A 243 10.74 -14.49 -5.05
CA ARG A 243 11.82 -14.53 -4.04
C ARG A 243 11.37 -14.01 -2.69
N THR A 244 10.46 -13.04 -2.70
CA THR A 244 9.96 -12.37 -1.50
C THR A 244 8.47 -12.13 -1.70
N PRO A 245 7.61 -13.12 -1.35
CA PRO A 245 6.18 -13.00 -1.58
C PRO A 245 5.49 -11.99 -0.66
N GLY A 246 6.12 -11.64 0.47
CA GLY A 246 5.60 -10.75 1.51
C GLY A 246 5.05 -9.42 0.99
N PRO A 247 5.83 -8.60 0.26
CA PRO A 247 5.37 -7.31 -0.27
C PRO A 247 4.13 -7.42 -1.17
N ARG A 248 4.01 -8.48 -1.97
CA ARG A 248 2.82 -8.71 -2.80
C ARG A 248 1.58 -9.04 -1.96
N LEU A 249 1.75 -9.82 -0.89
CA LEU A 249 0.66 -10.11 0.04
C LEU A 249 0.25 -8.84 0.80
N ALA A 250 1.23 -8.06 1.27
CA ALA A 250 1.01 -6.77 1.92
C ALA A 250 0.29 -5.78 1.01
N TYR A 251 0.69 -5.72 -0.27
CA TYR A 251 0.03 -4.90 -1.29
C TYR A 251 -1.45 -5.26 -1.42
N LYS A 252 -1.77 -6.56 -1.56
CA LYS A 252 -3.15 -7.03 -1.71
C LYS A 252 -4.01 -6.73 -0.49
N ALA A 253 -3.48 -7.00 0.70
CA ALA A 253 -4.19 -6.71 1.95
C ALA A 253 -4.41 -5.19 2.14
N PHE A 254 -3.41 -4.37 1.82
CA PHE A 254 -3.54 -2.91 1.91
C PHE A 254 -4.52 -2.36 0.87
N LEU A 255 -4.56 -2.92 -0.34
CA LEU A 255 -5.48 -2.50 -1.39
C LEU A 255 -6.96 -2.65 -0.99
N GLU A 256 -7.30 -3.61 -0.13
CA GLU A 256 -8.65 -3.76 0.43
C GLU A 256 -9.04 -2.59 1.35
N MET A 257 -8.07 -1.84 1.87
CA MET A 257 -8.30 -0.63 2.68
C MET A 257 -8.36 0.65 1.83
N GLN A 258 -8.06 0.56 0.52
CA GLN A 258 -7.99 1.73 -0.37
C GLN A 258 -9.28 1.93 -1.18
N GLY A 259 -9.48 3.16 -1.63
CA GLY A 259 -10.66 3.58 -2.40
C GLY A 259 -10.31 4.56 -3.51
N GLY A 260 -11.32 4.94 -4.31
CA GLY A 260 -11.20 6.04 -5.27
C GLY A 260 -10.03 5.91 -6.26
N PRO A 261 -9.22 6.96 -6.45
CA PRO A 261 -8.12 7.02 -7.42
C PRO A 261 -7.12 5.87 -7.34
N TYR A 262 -6.83 5.36 -6.14
CA TYR A 262 -5.88 4.26 -5.91
C TYR A 262 -6.28 2.95 -6.61
N LEU A 263 -7.59 2.76 -6.89
CA LEU A 263 -8.10 1.56 -7.56
C LEU A 263 -8.15 1.69 -9.09
N SER A 264 -7.74 2.83 -9.67
CA SER A 264 -7.87 3.11 -11.11
C SER A 264 -7.08 2.12 -11.96
N HIS A 265 -5.87 1.74 -11.50
CA HIS A 265 -4.97 0.82 -12.19
C HIS A 265 -5.56 -0.60 -12.40
N LEU A 266 -6.48 -1.05 -11.53
CA LEU A 266 -7.12 -2.35 -11.67
C LEU A 266 -7.95 -2.45 -12.95
N LYS A 267 -8.54 -1.33 -13.39
CA LYS A 267 -9.29 -1.27 -14.66
C LYS A 267 -8.33 -1.42 -15.85
N TRP A 268 -7.11 -0.90 -15.74
CA TRP A 268 -6.09 -0.95 -16.78
C TRP A 268 -5.57 -2.37 -16.99
N LEU A 269 -5.25 -3.06 -15.89
CA LEU A 269 -4.79 -4.45 -15.90
C LEU A 269 -5.79 -5.41 -16.56
N LYS A 270 -7.10 -5.19 -16.34
CA LYS A 270 -8.17 -6.02 -16.92
C LYS A 270 -8.31 -5.86 -18.44
N GLN A 271 -8.00 -4.70 -19.00
CA GLN A 271 -8.23 -4.41 -20.41
C GLN A 271 -7.19 -5.07 -21.32
N HIS A 272 -5.92 -5.18 -20.87
CA HIS A 272 -4.81 -5.63 -21.72
C HIS A 272 -3.79 -6.51 -20.96
N PRO A 273 -4.20 -7.68 -20.42
CA PRO A 273 -3.40 -8.44 -19.46
C PRO A 273 -1.95 -8.70 -19.92
N ASP A 274 -1.74 -9.05 -21.20
CA ASP A 274 -0.40 -9.44 -21.69
C ASP A 274 0.50 -8.26 -22.10
N ARG A 275 -0.03 -7.02 -22.16
CA ARG A 275 0.69 -5.86 -22.71
C ARG A 275 0.50 -4.58 -21.91
N THR A 276 -0.12 -4.66 -20.73
CA THR A 276 -0.45 -3.47 -19.93
C THR A 276 0.80 -2.67 -19.60
N GLY A 277 1.92 -3.31 -19.26
CA GLY A 277 3.18 -2.62 -18.94
C GLY A 277 3.68 -1.69 -20.05
N GLU A 278 3.76 -2.18 -21.29
CA GLU A 278 4.19 -1.36 -22.43
C GLU A 278 3.20 -0.24 -22.72
N ILE A 279 1.89 -0.55 -22.71
CA ILE A 279 0.83 0.44 -22.97
C ILE A 279 0.91 1.57 -21.95
N ILE A 280 1.00 1.25 -20.67
CA ILE A 280 1.10 2.23 -19.59
C ILE A 280 2.38 3.05 -19.74
N ARG A 281 3.53 2.42 -20.02
CA ARG A 281 4.79 3.15 -20.20
C ARG A 281 4.73 4.15 -21.36
N PHE A 282 4.25 3.73 -22.53
CA PHE A 282 4.15 4.63 -23.69
C PHE A 282 3.12 5.75 -23.47
N SER A 283 1.99 5.42 -22.85
CA SER A 283 0.99 6.43 -22.48
C SER A 283 1.52 7.40 -21.43
N MET A 284 2.25 6.92 -20.43
CA MET A 284 2.90 7.76 -19.42
C MET A 284 3.87 8.75 -20.09
N VAL A 285 4.79 8.27 -20.94
CA VAL A 285 5.74 9.17 -21.65
C VAL A 285 4.98 10.21 -22.50
N SER A 286 3.95 9.80 -23.23
CA SER A 286 3.14 10.73 -24.03
C SER A 286 2.29 11.70 -23.20
N ALA A 287 1.88 11.30 -21.99
CA ALA A 287 1.08 12.13 -21.10
C ALA A 287 1.93 13.27 -20.51
N ARG A 288 3.18 12.96 -20.16
CA ARG A 288 4.15 13.90 -19.57
C ARG A 288 4.45 15.09 -20.45
N SER A 289 4.44 14.91 -21.77
CA SER A 289 4.67 15.99 -22.74
C SER A 289 3.48 16.93 -22.95
N LEU A 290 2.29 16.59 -22.43
CA LEU A 290 1.09 17.45 -22.54
C LEU A 290 0.93 18.44 -21.40
N GLY A 291 1.73 18.33 -20.33
CA GLY A 291 1.54 19.13 -19.13
C GLY A 291 0.42 18.57 -18.24
N GLU A 292 -0.71 19.25 -18.13
CA GLU A 292 -1.85 18.76 -17.34
C GLU A 292 -2.56 17.61 -18.07
N VAL A 293 -2.90 16.54 -17.34
CA VAL A 293 -3.54 15.35 -17.93
C VAL A 293 -4.82 15.03 -17.20
N LYS A 294 -5.93 15.09 -17.93
CA LYS A 294 -7.24 14.64 -17.45
C LYS A 294 -7.40 13.14 -17.62
N HIS A 295 -8.14 12.50 -16.71
CA HIS A 295 -8.35 11.05 -16.71
C HIS A 295 -9.00 10.56 -18.01
N VAL A 296 -9.91 11.35 -18.60
CA VAL A 296 -10.52 11.03 -19.91
C VAL A 296 -9.46 11.01 -21.03
N GLU A 297 -8.51 11.93 -21.00
CA GLU A 297 -7.43 12.03 -21.98
C GLU A 297 -6.43 10.89 -21.81
N TRP A 298 -6.10 10.57 -20.56
CA TRP A 298 -5.30 9.39 -20.21
C TRP A 298 -5.87 8.10 -20.81
N LEU A 299 -7.18 7.85 -20.65
CA LEU A 299 -7.82 6.68 -21.22
C LEU A 299 -7.79 6.67 -22.77
N LYS A 300 -7.89 7.84 -23.42
CA LYS A 300 -7.74 7.95 -24.87
C LYS A 300 -6.31 7.61 -25.30
N GLN A 301 -5.31 8.09 -24.58
CA GLN A 301 -3.91 7.78 -24.87
C GLN A 301 -3.62 6.29 -24.69
N MET A 302 -4.10 5.66 -23.63
CA MET A 302 -3.96 4.22 -23.43
C MET A 302 -4.53 3.41 -24.59
N ARG A 303 -5.73 3.75 -25.07
CA ARG A 303 -6.34 3.08 -26.24
C ARG A 303 -5.50 3.27 -27.51
N LYS A 304 -4.95 4.48 -27.71
CA LYS A 304 -4.08 4.79 -28.85
C LYS A 304 -2.79 3.95 -28.79
N SER A 305 -2.11 3.93 -27.64
CA SER A 305 -0.90 3.13 -27.41
C SER A 305 -1.15 1.64 -27.61
N GLY A 306 -2.25 1.11 -27.07
CA GLY A 306 -2.65 -0.30 -27.25
C GLY A 306 -2.91 -0.68 -28.71
N SER A 307 -3.54 0.21 -29.47
CA SER A 307 -3.80 0.01 -30.91
C SER A 307 -2.52 0.00 -31.74
N SER A 308 -1.62 0.96 -31.49
CA SER A 308 -0.34 1.09 -32.20
C SER A 308 0.57 -0.13 -31.97
N LEU A 309 0.64 -0.64 -30.73
CA LEU A 309 1.39 -1.86 -30.41
C LEU A 309 0.75 -3.13 -31.00
N GLY A 310 -0.59 -3.15 -31.14
CA GLY A 310 -1.30 -4.25 -31.80
C GLY A 310 -1.00 -4.36 -33.30
N LYS A 311 -0.89 -3.22 -34.00
CA LYS A 311 -0.58 -3.19 -35.44
C LYS A 311 0.84 -3.65 -35.75
N LYS A 312 1.84 -3.24 -34.96
CA LYS A 312 3.23 -3.68 -35.13
C LYS A 312 3.38 -5.20 -35.05
N LYS A 313 2.69 -5.86 -34.12
CA LYS A 313 2.79 -7.33 -33.94
C LYS A 313 2.14 -8.13 -35.07
N LYS A 314 1.11 -7.59 -35.74
CA LYS A 314 0.51 -8.22 -36.93
C LYS A 314 1.44 -8.15 -38.14
N GLN A 315 2.05 -6.99 -38.38
CA GLN A 315 3.05 -6.84 -39.45
C GLN A 315 4.27 -7.74 -39.26
N THR A 316 4.74 -7.93 -38.02
CA THR A 316 5.84 -8.87 -37.76
C THR A 316 5.45 -10.33 -37.99
N LYS A 317 4.18 -10.71 -37.81
CA LYS A 317 3.70 -12.08 -38.08
C LYS A 317 3.39 -12.35 -39.55
N GLU A 318 3.19 -11.33 -40.37
CA GLU A 318 2.99 -11.47 -41.83
C GLU A 318 4.33 -11.51 -42.60
N LEU A 319 5.46 -11.30 -41.90
CA LEU A 319 6.81 -11.33 -42.44
C LEU A 319 7.58 -12.64 -42.10
N PHE A 320 6.91 -13.62 -41.48
CA PHE A 320 7.44 -14.96 -41.18
C PHE A 320 6.45 -16.04 -41.58
#